data_AF-A0A8T5RG91-F1
#
_entry.id   AF-A0A8T5RG91-F1
#
_cell.length_a   1.000
_cell.length_b   1.000
_cell.length_c   1.000
_cell.angle_alpha   90.00
_cell.angle_beta   90.00
_cell.angle_gamma   90.00
#
_symmetry.space_group_name_H-M   'P 1'
#
loop_
_entity.id
_entity.type
_entity.pdbx_description
1 polymer ?
#
loop_
_entity_poly.entity_id
_entity_poly.type
_entity_poly.pdbx_seq_one_letter_code
_entity_poly.pdbx_strand_id
1 'polypeptide(L)' 'MSDIQSQLEEHLNKAKDWDKMETPVPGVFVVKVPASKTKPALLFLEINPLKADGNPMKRKGLFVKDYEM' A
#
# COMPACT_ATOMS: atom_id res chain seq x y z
N MET A 1 -4.66 18.46 11.41
CA MET A 1 -3.83 17.34 10.94
C MET A 1 -4.76 16.16 10.85
N SER A 2 -5.01 15.60 9.66
CA SER A 2 -5.80 14.38 9.57
C SER A 2 -5.04 13.25 10.25
N ASP A 3 -5.73 12.53 11.12
CA ASP A 3 -5.18 11.36 11.78
C ASP A 3 -4.84 10.30 10.73
N ILE A 4 -3.70 9.62 10.87
CA ILE A 4 -3.21 8.64 9.89
C ILE A 4 -4.21 7.50 9.70
N GLN A 5 -4.89 7.12 10.78
CA GLN A 5 -5.94 6.11 10.75
C GLN A 5 -7.08 6.54 9.81
N SER A 6 -7.55 7.80 9.91
CA SER A 6 -8.62 8.30 9.04
C SER A 6 -8.23 8.29 7.55
N GLN A 7 -6.97 8.61 7.23
CA GLN A 7 -6.49 8.55 5.84
C GLN A 7 -6.48 7.11 5.30
N LEU A 8 -6.04 6.15 6.12
CA LEU A 8 -6.02 4.74 5.77
C LEU A 8 -7.44 4.19 5.60
N GLU A 9 -8.37 4.54 6.49
CA GLU A 9 -9.78 4.17 6.39
C GLU A 9 -10.42 4.76 5.13
N GLU A 10 -10.14 6.03 4.81
CA GLU A 10 -10.63 6.65 3.59
C GLU A 10 -10.10 5.94 2.34
N HIS A 11 -8.80 5.63 2.30
CA HIS A 11 -8.17 4.91 1.19
C HIS A 11 -8.78 3.52 1.02
N LEU A 12 -8.94 2.75 2.11
CA LEU A 12 -9.55 1.43 2.07
C LEU A 12 -10.97 1.46 1.51
N ASN A 13 -11.79 2.43 1.91
CA ASN A 13 -13.20 2.50 1.53
C ASN A 13 -13.42 3.09 0.13
N LYS A 14 -12.69 4.13 -0.24
CA LYS A 14 -12.99 4.93 -1.45
C LYS A 14 -12.06 4.69 -2.63
N ALA A 15 -10.83 4.23 -2.40
CA ALA A 15 -9.87 4.07 -3.49
C ALA A 15 -10.24 2.94 -4.45
N LYS A 16 -9.64 2.94 -5.63
CA LYS A 16 -9.83 1.85 -6.60
C LYS A 16 -9.00 0.63 -6.20
N ASP A 17 -9.36 -0.52 -6.73
CA ASP A 17 -8.57 -1.73 -6.54
C ASP A 17 -7.18 -1.54 -7.14
N TRP A 18 -6.16 -1.92 -6.36
CA TRP A 18 -4.72 -1.74 -6.64
C TRP A 18 -4.23 -0.30 -6.65
N ASP A 19 -5.05 0.64 -6.17
CA ASP A 19 -4.64 2.03 -6.06
C ASP A 19 -3.61 2.24 -4.94
N LYS A 20 -2.67 3.15 -5.19
CA LYS A 20 -1.52 3.40 -4.32
C LYS A 20 -1.62 4.77 -3.66
N MET A 21 -1.53 4.79 -2.35
CA MET A 21 -1.35 6.00 -1.57
C MET A 21 0.14 6.17 -1.26
N GLU A 22 0.67 7.36 -1.55
CA GLU A 22 2.05 7.71 -1.22
C GLU A 22 2.25 7.79 0.29
N THR A 23 3.45 7.43 0.73
CA THR A 23 3.87 7.58 2.12
C THR A 23 5.02 8.57 2.23
N PRO A 24 5.33 9.09 3.43
CA PRO A 24 6.52 9.93 3.62
C PRO A 24 7.85 9.22 3.32
N VAL A 25 7.86 7.88 3.19
CA VAL A 25 9.06 7.10 2.91
C VAL A 25 9.13 6.79 1.41
N PRO A 26 10.14 7.32 0.69
CA PRO A 26 10.29 7.06 -0.74
C PRO A 26 10.38 5.56 -1.04
N GLY A 27 9.62 5.13 -2.05
CA GLY A 27 9.57 3.72 -2.45
C GLY A 27 8.66 2.86 -1.58
N VAL A 28 7.94 3.43 -0.61
CA VAL A 28 6.92 2.72 0.17
C VAL A 28 5.54 3.29 -0.13
N PHE A 29 4.61 2.40 -0.44
CA PHE A 29 3.23 2.75 -0.81
C PHE A 29 2.23 1.93 -0.01
N VAL A 30 1.09 2.52 0.31
CA VAL A 30 -0.07 1.78 0.83
C VAL A 30 -0.98 1.43 -0.35
N VAL A 31 -1.23 0.15 -0.55
CA VAL A 31 -1.97 -0.36 -1.71
C VAL A 31 -3.29 -0.96 -1.26
N LYS A 32 -4.40 -0.53 -1.89
CA LYS A 32 -5.71 -1.15 -1.66
C LYS A 32 -5.79 -2.46 -2.45
N VAL A 33 -5.95 -3.57 -1.73
CA VAL A 33 -6.16 -4.90 -2.32
C VAL A 33 -7.66 -5.20 -2.31
N PRO A 34 -8.24 -5.61 -3.46
CA PRO A 34 -9.65 -5.93 -3.54
C PRO A 34 -10.04 -7.07 -2.59
N ALA A 35 -11.31 -7.08 -2.19
CA ALA A 35 -11.89 -8.22 -1.51
C ALA A 35 -11.89 -9.46 -2.42
N SER A 36 -11.78 -10.63 -1.80
CA SER A 36 -11.93 -11.93 -2.46
C SER A 36 -13.10 -12.69 -1.85
N LYS A 37 -13.40 -13.89 -2.35
CA LYS A 37 -14.48 -14.73 -1.80
C LYS A 37 -14.30 -15.06 -0.31
N THR A 38 -13.06 -15.10 0.19
CA THR A 38 -12.72 -15.54 1.54
C THR A 38 -12.14 -14.45 2.42
N LYS A 39 -11.81 -13.28 1.86
CA LYS A 39 -11.13 -12.19 2.58
C LYS A 39 -11.74 -10.83 2.21
N PRO A 40 -11.91 -9.92 3.19
CA PRO A 40 -12.33 -8.55 2.90
C PRO A 40 -11.26 -7.80 2.10
N ALA A 41 -11.58 -6.58 1.68
CA ALA A 41 -10.57 -5.67 1.13
C ALA A 41 -9.56 -5.32 2.23
N LEU A 42 -8.28 -5.21 1.86
CA LEU A 42 -7.18 -5.00 2.79
C LEU A 42 -6.24 -3.91 2.27
N LEU A 43 -5.43 -3.35 3.16
CA LEU A 43 -4.31 -2.48 2.80
C LEU A 43 -3.01 -3.26 2.93
N PHE A 44 -2.22 -3.28 1.86
CA PHE A 44 -0.87 -3.85 1.86
C PHE A 44 0.16 -2.72 1.81
N LEU A 45 1.38 -3.00 2.27
CA LEU A 45 2.53 -2.14 2.01
C LEU A 45 3.29 -2.68 0.81
N GLU A 46 3.43 -1.89 -0.25
CA GLU A 46 4.37 -2.17 -1.32
C GLU A 46 5.69 -1.46 -1.03
N ILE A 47 6.76 -2.24 -0.95
CA ILE A 47 8.12 -1.74 -0.69
C ILE A 47 8.96 -1.98 -1.94
N ASN A 48 9.40 -0.87 -2.55
CA ASN A 48 10.35 -0.79 -3.64
C ASN A 48 11.53 0.08 -3.20
N PRO A 49 12.59 -0.52 -2.64
CA PRO A 49 13.79 0.25 -2.32
C PRO A 49 14.31 0.97 -3.57
N LEU A 50 14.69 2.23 -3.41
CA LEU A 50 15.18 3.05 -4.51
C LEU A 50 16.71 3.05 -4.56
N LYS A 51 17.25 3.13 -5.77
CA LYS A 51 18.68 3.40 -6.02
C LYS A 51 18.98 4.89 -5.81
N ALA A 52 20.25 5.26 -5.86
CA ALA A 52 20.69 6.66 -5.74
C ALA A 52 20.11 7.60 -6.82
N ASP A 53 19.69 7.06 -7.96
CA ASP A 53 19.03 7.79 -9.05
C ASP A 53 17.51 7.90 -8.88
N GLY A 54 16.95 7.42 -7.76
CA GLY A 54 15.51 7.41 -7.48
C GLY A 54 14.74 6.27 -8.17
N ASN A 55 15.40 5.44 -8.98
CA ASN A 55 14.73 4.32 -9.65
C ASN A 55 14.57 3.11 -8.70
N PRO A 56 13.49 2.32 -8.83
CA PRO A 56 13.34 1.09 -8.06
C PRO A 56 14.49 0.11 -8.28
N MET A 57 14.96 -0.54 -7.21
CA MET A 57 15.98 -1.60 -7.28
C MET A 57 15.48 -2.84 -8.01
N LYS A 58 14.18 -3.12 -7.97
CA LYS A 58 13.54 -4.27 -8.63
C LYS A 58 12.33 -3.83 -9.44
N ARG A 59 11.99 -4.59 -10.49
CA ARG A 59 10.82 -4.36 -11.34
C ARG A 59 9.49 -4.66 -10.62
N LYS A 60 9.51 -5.50 -9.59
CA LYS A 60 8.35 -5.86 -8.77
C LYS A 60 8.61 -5.47 -7.32
N GLY A 61 7.65 -4.80 -6.70
CA GLY A 61 7.68 -4.48 -5.27
C GLY A 61 7.44 -5.69 -4.39
N LEU A 62 7.97 -5.61 -3.18
CA LEU A 62 7.67 -6.55 -2.11
C LEU A 62 6.36 -6.10 -1.44
N PHE A 63 5.37 -6.97 -1.46
CA PHE A 63 4.12 -6.72 -0.76
C PHE A 63 4.18 -7.33 0.64
N VAL A 64 3.99 -6.50 1.66
CA VAL A 64 3.86 -6.90 3.05
C VAL A 64 2.40 -6.75 3.44
N LYS A 65 1.86 -7.81 4.03
CA LYS A 65 0.50 -7.86 4.55
C LYS A 65 0.55 -8.44 5.95
N ASP A 66 -0.49 -8.16 6.73
CA ASP A 66 -0.69 -8.91 7.97
C ASP A 66 -0.90 -10.40 7.65
N TYR A 67 -0.18 -11.25 8.38
CA TYR A 67 -0.29 -12.70 8.24
C TYR A 67 -1.48 -13.25 9.03
N GLU A 68 -1.82 -12.63 10.16
CA GLU A 68 -2.83 -13.11 11.10
C GLU A 68 -4.26 -12.71 10.70
N MET A 69 -4.40 -11.89 9.65
CA MET A 69 -5.68 -11.55 9.00
C MET A 69 -6.15 -12.54 7.92
#